data_AF-A0AA82N800-F1
#
_entry.id   AF-A0AA82N800-F1
#
_cell.length_a   1.000
_cell.length_b   1.000
_cell.length_c   1.000
_cell.angle_alpha   90.00
_cell.angle_beta   90.00
_cell.angle_gamma   90.00
#
_symmetry.space_group_name_H-M   'P 1'
#
loop_
_entity.id
_entity.type
_entity.pdbx_description
1 polymer ?
#
loop_
_entity_poly.entity_id
_entity_poly.type
_entity_poly.pdbx_seq_one_letter_code
_entity_poly.pdbx_strand_id
1 'polypeptide(L)'
;MMRYNFLPSLWILVYVIFAWPYKRFNCNDICKNPEIVIIENDTYRYSLHYYYSMRIQRYQSEAVPSDRFKNMIDYKYDRRLQFSFSFYGTHVKKIYFHKNLQPILHIFGWSYIRNIHNYIKKYTKIETGVLDEKELFGVKRNFSINVNGSEVTTTTTTLIHSNGKVSFYYDYIPKEIEGSQLKSEIFGQLSCKGVVTNHEIPVPAKWIKSGTLVEFEAIGEICSQYNTKETCLRATTSKTICIWCEKGNACIESNNQNTHGLKVNDCRVEKNSDVYDLNSSTTMKHSEKTLRITELQVGENLMNTTEETDKHLNMTTRTTEENKQHKSHWYLYVVILLVASLFLICIGCIIWRWLLRRKRSNE
;
A
#
# COMPACT_ATOMS: atom_id res chain seq x y z
N MET A 1 -8.55 51.37 29.86
CA MET A 1 -8.30 50.78 28.53
C MET A 1 -7.02 49.95 28.62
N MET A 2 -7.12 48.67 28.99
CA MET A 2 -5.95 47.81 29.20
C MET A 2 -5.51 47.24 27.85
N ARG A 3 -4.38 47.72 27.33
CA ARG A 3 -3.73 47.13 26.15
C ARG A 3 -3.03 45.85 26.58
N TYR A 4 -3.58 44.70 26.20
CA TYR A 4 -2.90 43.42 26.34
C TYR A 4 -1.81 43.33 25.27
N ASN A 5 -0.57 43.51 25.68
CA ASN A 5 0.59 43.15 24.86
C ASN A 5 0.75 41.62 24.94
N PHE A 6 0.27 40.93 23.92
CA PHE A 6 0.51 39.49 23.77
C PHE A 6 1.98 39.25 23.42
N LEU A 7 2.65 38.43 24.23
CA LEU A 7 4.02 38.02 24.00
C LEU A 7 4.14 37.20 22.71
N PRO A 8 5.13 37.46 21.84
CA PRO A 8 5.33 36.75 20.57
C PRO A 8 5.45 35.22 20.71
N SER A 9 5.87 34.71 21.88
CA SER A 9 6.02 33.28 22.12
C SER A 9 4.69 32.50 22.10
N LEU A 10 3.57 33.15 22.45
CA LEU A 10 2.24 32.53 22.38
C LEU A 10 1.79 32.31 20.93
N TRP A 11 2.23 33.16 19.99
CA TRP A 11 1.90 32.99 18.57
C TRP A 11 2.52 31.73 17.97
N ILE A 12 3.73 31.35 18.40
CA ILE A 12 4.40 30.14 17.90
C ILE A 12 3.62 28.89 18.29
N LEU A 13 3.17 28.79 19.54
CA LEU A 13 2.36 27.65 20.01
C LEU A 13 1.03 27.55 19.28
N VAL A 14 0.34 28.68 19.07
CA VAL A 14 -0.92 28.71 18.32
C VAL A 14 -0.68 28.29 16.86
N TYR A 15 0.39 28.77 16.22
CA TYR A 15 0.71 28.40 14.83
C TYR A 15 1.04 26.92 14.69
N VAL A 16 1.75 26.32 15.65
CA VAL A 16 2.06 24.88 15.64
C VAL A 16 0.79 24.04 15.81
N ILE A 17 -0.17 24.47 16.64
CA ILE A 17 -1.45 23.78 16.82
C ILE A 17 -2.31 23.84 15.55
N PHE A 18 -2.30 24.96 14.80
CA PHE A 18 -3.09 25.09 13.57
C PHE A 18 -2.41 24.53 12.32
N ALA A 19 -1.08 24.64 12.19
CA ALA A 19 -0.36 24.20 11.00
C ALA A 19 -0.19 22.67 10.94
N TRP A 20 -0.07 21.99 12.08
CA TRP A 20 0.14 20.53 12.08
C TRP A 20 -1.06 19.72 11.57
N PRO A 21 -2.34 19.97 11.97
CA PRO A 21 -3.46 19.25 11.37
C PRO A 21 -3.58 19.52 9.86
N TYR A 22 -3.12 20.68 9.37
CA TYR A 22 -3.10 20.99 7.95
C TYR A 22 -2.14 20.07 7.17
N LYS A 23 -0.97 19.75 7.74
CA LYS A 23 0.00 18.85 7.11
C LYS A 23 -0.44 17.40 7.10
N ARG A 24 -1.35 17.00 8.00
CA ARG A 24 -1.80 15.60 8.12
C ARG A 24 -2.80 15.17 7.05
N PHE A 25 -3.40 16.10 6.30
CA PHE A 25 -4.42 15.75 5.32
C PHE A 25 -4.30 16.53 4.02
N ASN A 26 -3.25 16.26 3.26
CA ASN A 26 -3.32 16.37 1.79
C ASN A 26 -4.19 15.25 1.17
N CYS A 27 -5.09 14.63 1.96
CA CYS A 27 -6.17 13.77 1.45
C CYS A 27 -6.96 14.45 0.32
N ASN A 28 -7.02 15.79 0.29
CA ASN A 28 -7.74 16.51 -0.76
C ASN A 28 -7.27 16.19 -2.17
N ASP A 29 -5.97 15.96 -2.38
CA ASP A 29 -5.45 15.63 -3.72
C ASP A 29 -5.75 14.16 -4.07
N ILE A 30 -5.65 13.27 -3.08
CA ILE A 30 -5.89 11.83 -3.23
C ILE A 30 -7.35 11.51 -3.57
N CYS A 31 -8.30 12.20 -2.94
CA CYS A 31 -9.72 11.99 -3.23
C CYS A 31 -10.12 12.56 -4.60
N LYS A 32 -9.26 13.37 -5.24
CA LYS A 32 -9.48 13.91 -6.59
C LYS A 32 -8.82 13.06 -7.67
N ASN A 33 -7.60 12.56 -7.42
CA ASN A 33 -6.88 11.74 -8.39
C ASN A 33 -6.27 10.51 -7.72
N PRO A 34 -7.00 9.38 -7.69
CA PRO A 34 -6.60 8.19 -6.93
C PRO A 34 -5.45 7.40 -7.57
N GLU A 35 -5.09 7.71 -8.81
CA GLU A 35 -4.07 6.99 -9.57
C GLU A 35 -3.11 7.97 -10.26
N ILE A 36 -1.82 7.67 -10.16
CA ILE A 36 -0.75 8.36 -10.89
C ILE A 36 -0.01 7.32 -11.72
N VAL A 37 -0.18 7.36 -13.04
CA VAL A 37 0.54 6.46 -13.96
C VAL A 37 1.95 7.00 -14.17
N ILE A 38 2.96 6.21 -13.80
CA ILE A 38 4.39 6.58 -13.91
C ILE A 38 4.92 6.19 -15.28
N ILE A 39 4.60 4.97 -15.71
CA ILE A 39 4.96 4.44 -17.01
C ILE A 39 3.86 3.52 -17.52
N GLU A 40 3.62 3.60 -18.82
CA GLU A 40 2.75 2.70 -19.53
C GLU A 40 3.27 2.49 -20.95
N ASN A 41 3.32 1.24 -21.39
CA ASN A 41 3.52 0.83 -22.78
C ASN A 41 2.58 -0.35 -23.08
N ASP A 42 2.80 -1.11 -24.16
CA ASP A 42 1.90 -2.20 -24.57
C ASP A 42 1.99 -3.48 -23.72
N THR A 43 3.07 -3.64 -22.95
CA THR A 43 3.39 -4.86 -22.20
C THR A 43 3.59 -4.62 -20.71
N TYR A 44 3.74 -3.36 -20.32
CA TYR A 44 4.09 -2.92 -18.97
C TYR A 44 3.32 -1.67 -18.55
N ARG A 45 2.84 -1.66 -17.30
CA ARG A 45 2.34 -0.46 -16.64
C ARG A 45 2.78 -0.44 -15.19
N TYR A 46 3.18 0.73 -14.72
CA TYR A 46 3.41 1.00 -13.32
C TYR A 46 2.68 2.27 -12.91
N SER A 47 1.84 2.16 -11.89
CA SER A 47 1.10 3.28 -11.31
C SER A 47 1.15 3.29 -9.80
N LEU A 48 1.00 4.48 -9.22
CA LEU A 48 0.92 4.70 -7.79
C LEU A 48 -0.51 5.02 -7.41
N HIS A 49 -0.97 4.35 -6.36
CA HIS A 49 -2.22 4.59 -5.66
C HIS A 49 -1.90 4.86 -4.19
N TYR A 50 -2.83 5.45 -3.45
CA TYR A 50 -2.57 5.99 -2.10
C TYR A 50 -1.85 5.03 -1.14
N TYR A 51 -2.25 3.74 -1.13
CA TYR A 51 -1.61 2.73 -0.28
C TYR A 51 -0.81 1.68 -1.05
N TYR A 52 -0.90 1.68 -2.38
CA TYR A 52 -0.40 0.58 -3.20
C TYR A 52 0.23 1.12 -4.46
N SER A 53 1.38 0.56 -4.83
CA SER A 53 1.83 0.62 -6.20
C SER A 53 1.25 -0.57 -6.96
N MET A 54 0.83 -0.35 -8.20
CA MET A 54 0.32 -1.37 -9.09
C MET A 54 1.31 -1.55 -10.24
N ARG A 55 1.83 -2.77 -10.38
CA ARG A 55 2.64 -3.21 -11.53
C ARG A 55 1.83 -4.17 -12.38
N ILE A 56 1.82 -3.96 -13.68
CA ILE A 56 1.19 -4.85 -14.66
C ILE A 56 2.23 -5.31 -15.67
N GLN A 57 2.31 -6.61 -15.90
CA GLN A 57 3.22 -7.23 -16.86
C GLN A 57 2.45 -8.23 -17.72
N ARG A 58 2.58 -8.13 -19.04
CA ARG A 58 2.03 -9.11 -19.99
C ARG A 58 3.03 -10.23 -20.29
N TYR A 59 2.51 -11.31 -20.88
CA TYR A 59 3.28 -12.47 -21.31
C TYR A 59 4.07 -13.14 -20.18
N GLN A 60 3.51 -13.11 -18.98
CA GLN A 60 4.05 -13.79 -17.81
C GLN A 60 3.57 -15.25 -17.78
N SER A 61 4.40 -16.12 -17.23
CA SER A 61 4.04 -17.51 -16.93
C SER A 61 3.18 -17.59 -15.67
N GLU A 62 2.54 -18.75 -15.46
CA GLU A 62 1.81 -19.03 -14.22
C GLU A 62 2.78 -18.95 -13.03
N ALA A 63 2.43 -18.14 -12.03
CA ALA A 63 3.28 -17.91 -10.86
C ALA A 63 3.33 -19.13 -9.92
N VAL A 64 2.29 -19.98 -9.96
CA VAL A 64 2.18 -21.16 -9.12
C VAL A 64 1.58 -22.30 -9.94
N PRO A 65 2.19 -23.49 -10.01
CA PRO A 65 1.62 -24.63 -10.72
C PRO A 65 0.19 -24.98 -10.29
N SER A 66 -0.67 -25.26 -11.26
CA SER A 66 -2.10 -25.52 -11.06
C SER A 66 -2.41 -26.70 -10.12
N ASP A 67 -1.58 -27.74 -10.12
CA ASP A 67 -1.72 -28.95 -9.30
C ASP A 67 -1.55 -28.72 -7.80
N ARG A 68 -0.95 -27.59 -7.41
CA ARG A 68 -0.81 -27.20 -6.00
C ARG A 68 -2.12 -26.71 -5.39
N PHE A 69 -3.08 -26.26 -6.21
CA PHE A 69 -4.38 -25.82 -5.73
C PHE A 69 -5.28 -27.01 -5.45
N LYS A 70 -5.79 -27.10 -4.22
CA LYS A 70 -6.75 -28.14 -3.84
C LYS A 70 -8.17 -27.64 -4.07
N ASN A 71 -8.97 -28.45 -4.77
CA ASN A 71 -10.38 -28.12 -4.98
C ASN A 71 -11.09 -27.94 -3.64
N MET A 72 -11.78 -26.82 -3.51
CA MET A 72 -12.55 -26.50 -2.32
C MET A 72 -13.81 -27.35 -2.28
N ILE A 73 -13.92 -28.22 -1.28
CA ILE A 73 -15.10 -29.09 -1.10
C ILE A 73 -16.20 -28.32 -0.38
N ASP A 74 -15.83 -27.63 0.70
CA ASP A 74 -16.75 -26.87 1.53
C ASP A 74 -17.39 -25.70 0.78
N TYR A 75 -18.61 -25.36 1.16
CA TYR A 75 -19.34 -24.22 0.58
C TYR A 75 -18.74 -22.85 0.96
N LYS A 76 -18.08 -22.79 2.13
CA LYS A 76 -17.45 -21.58 2.67
C LYS A 76 -16.03 -21.89 3.10
N TYR A 77 -15.14 -20.94 2.87
CA TYR A 77 -13.78 -20.98 3.38
C TYR A 77 -13.71 -19.95 4.48
N ASP A 78 -13.36 -20.38 5.68
CA ASP A 78 -13.27 -19.50 6.84
C ASP A 78 -12.09 -19.92 7.72
N ARG A 79 -10.87 -19.49 7.36
CA ARG A 79 -9.65 -19.95 8.02
C ARG A 79 -8.71 -18.82 8.39
N ARG A 80 -7.98 -19.05 9.48
CA ARG A 80 -6.80 -18.26 9.83
C ARG A 80 -5.65 -18.72 8.94
N LEU A 81 -4.95 -17.76 8.35
CA LEU A 81 -3.79 -18.04 7.53
C LEU A 81 -2.61 -18.53 8.40
N GLN A 82 -1.71 -19.30 7.79
CA GLN A 82 -0.47 -19.74 8.45
C GLN A 82 0.54 -18.61 8.67
N PHE A 83 0.32 -17.48 8.02
CA PHE A 83 1.08 -16.25 8.18
C PHE A 83 0.15 -15.07 8.42
N SER A 84 0.76 -13.95 8.77
CA SER A 84 0.08 -12.67 8.79
C SER A 84 0.71 -11.72 7.81
N PHE A 85 -0.10 -10.81 7.27
CA PHE A 85 0.36 -9.78 6.35
C PHE A 85 -0.37 -8.46 6.64
N SER A 86 0.10 -7.36 6.04
CA SER A 86 -0.55 -6.05 6.14
C SER A 86 -1.43 -5.78 4.93
N PHE A 87 -2.66 -5.32 5.15
CA PHE A 87 -3.60 -4.89 4.11
C PHE A 87 -4.22 -3.55 4.53
N TYR A 88 -4.03 -2.49 3.73
CA TYR A 88 -4.41 -1.12 4.08
C TYR A 88 -3.92 -0.71 5.49
N GLY A 89 -2.65 -0.99 5.77
CA GLY A 89 -2.01 -0.69 7.06
C GLY A 89 -2.50 -1.53 8.25
N THR A 90 -3.41 -2.49 8.02
CA THR A 90 -4.00 -3.30 9.08
C THR A 90 -3.48 -4.74 9.02
N HIS A 91 -3.15 -5.29 10.18
CA HIS A 91 -2.70 -6.68 10.33
C HIS A 91 -3.85 -7.66 10.05
N VAL A 92 -3.67 -8.51 9.05
CA VAL A 92 -4.62 -9.54 8.64
C VAL A 92 -4.28 -10.86 9.31
N LYS A 93 -5.31 -11.55 9.79
CA LYS A 93 -5.18 -12.87 10.42
C LYS A 93 -6.06 -13.94 9.79
N LYS A 94 -7.11 -13.54 9.07
CA LYS A 94 -8.17 -14.44 8.64
C LYS A 94 -8.70 -14.02 7.28
N ILE A 95 -9.03 -15.01 6.46
CA ILE A 95 -9.69 -14.83 5.16
C ILE A 95 -10.98 -15.63 5.15
N TYR A 96 -12.01 -15.03 4.57
CA TYR A 96 -13.32 -15.63 4.40
C TYR A 96 -13.84 -15.42 2.98
N PHE A 97 -14.42 -16.46 2.38
CA PHE A 97 -15.19 -16.32 1.14
C PHE A 97 -16.14 -17.50 0.93
N HIS A 98 -17.13 -17.30 0.06
CA HIS A 98 -18.02 -18.36 -0.41
C HIS A 98 -17.51 -18.97 -1.71
N LYS A 99 -17.68 -20.29 -1.85
CA LYS A 99 -17.29 -21.02 -3.06
C LYS A 99 -18.07 -20.54 -4.30
N ASN A 100 -19.40 -20.34 -4.16
CA ASN A 100 -20.30 -20.15 -5.31
C ASN A 100 -21.08 -18.83 -5.35
N LEU A 101 -21.38 -18.22 -4.21
CA LEU A 101 -22.30 -17.06 -4.18
C LEU A 101 -21.66 -15.73 -4.56
N GLN A 102 -20.46 -15.50 -4.02
CA GLN A 102 -19.77 -14.23 -4.17
C GLN A 102 -18.27 -14.52 -4.28
N PRO A 103 -17.65 -14.32 -5.46
CA PRO A 103 -16.21 -14.49 -5.67
C PRO A 103 -15.40 -13.33 -5.06
N ILE A 104 -15.74 -12.96 -3.82
CA ILE A 104 -15.17 -11.88 -3.04
C ILE A 104 -14.37 -12.50 -1.90
N LEU A 105 -13.11 -12.13 -1.79
CA LEU A 105 -12.28 -12.48 -0.65
C LEU A 105 -12.45 -11.41 0.43
N HIS A 106 -13.07 -11.76 1.53
CA HIS A 106 -13.22 -10.89 2.68
C HIS A 106 -12.01 -11.06 3.61
N ILE A 107 -11.36 -9.94 3.90
CA ILE A 107 -10.12 -9.87 4.66
C ILE A 107 -10.44 -9.41 6.08
N PHE A 108 -9.97 -10.16 7.07
CA PHE A 108 -10.26 -9.90 8.49
C PHE A 108 -8.97 -9.80 9.31
N GLY A 109 -8.91 -8.74 10.12
CA GLY A 109 -7.92 -8.56 11.17
C GLY A 109 -8.57 -8.87 12.51
N TRP A 110 -8.68 -7.86 13.37
CA TRP A 110 -9.53 -7.95 14.56
C TRP A 110 -11.02 -7.79 14.23
N SER A 111 -11.33 -6.97 13.22
CA SER A 111 -12.63 -6.82 12.60
C SER A 111 -12.54 -7.04 11.09
N TYR A 112 -13.68 -6.98 10.39
CA TYR A 112 -13.71 -6.93 8.94
C TYR A 112 -12.87 -5.75 8.46
N ILE A 113 -11.81 -6.07 7.71
CA ILE A 113 -10.97 -5.08 7.07
C ILE A 113 -11.68 -4.72 5.78
N ARG A 114 -11.49 -5.48 4.70
CA ARG A 114 -11.97 -5.07 3.37
C ARG A 114 -12.06 -6.27 2.41
N ASN A 115 -12.20 -6.01 1.11
CA ASN A 115 -12.37 -7.04 0.09
C ASN A 115 -11.28 -7.03 -0.97
N ILE A 116 -11.03 -8.21 -1.54
CA ILE A 116 -10.32 -8.39 -2.80
C ILE A 116 -11.31 -9.04 -3.77
N HIS A 117 -11.53 -8.41 -4.92
CA HIS A 117 -12.43 -8.89 -5.96
C HIS A 117 -11.61 -9.40 -7.14
N ASN A 118 -11.96 -10.58 -7.64
CA ASN A 118 -11.42 -11.12 -8.89
C ASN A 118 -12.46 -12.07 -9.47
N TYR A 119 -13.30 -11.54 -10.37
CA TYR A 119 -14.43 -12.28 -10.92
C TYR A 119 -14.87 -11.79 -12.29
N ILE A 120 -15.67 -12.62 -12.98
CA ILE A 120 -16.34 -12.25 -14.23
C ILE A 120 -17.82 -12.00 -13.98
N LYS A 121 -18.40 -10.99 -14.62
CA LYS A 121 -19.84 -10.69 -14.55
C LYS A 121 -20.63 -11.80 -15.26
N LYS A 122 -21.86 -12.09 -14.79
CA LYS A 122 -22.82 -13.01 -15.45
C LYS A 122 -22.31 -14.45 -15.62
N TYR A 123 -21.42 -14.93 -14.75
CA TYR A 123 -21.03 -16.34 -14.73
C TYR A 123 -22.21 -17.25 -14.38
N THR A 124 -22.20 -18.48 -14.89
CA THR A 124 -23.20 -19.53 -14.61
C THR A 124 -22.69 -20.52 -13.57
N LYS A 125 -21.39 -20.82 -13.59
CA LYS A 125 -20.72 -21.76 -12.71
C LYS A 125 -19.37 -21.21 -12.28
N ILE A 126 -18.94 -21.59 -11.08
CA ILE A 126 -17.61 -21.29 -10.56
C ILE A 126 -17.05 -22.54 -9.89
N GLU A 127 -15.80 -22.86 -10.21
CA GLU A 127 -15.00 -23.85 -9.49
C GLU A 127 -13.82 -23.14 -8.83
N THR A 128 -13.56 -23.46 -7.56
CA THR A 128 -12.53 -22.78 -6.78
C THR A 128 -11.53 -23.78 -6.23
N GLY A 129 -10.24 -23.54 -6.51
CA GLY A 129 -9.10 -24.18 -5.89
C GLY A 129 -8.43 -23.25 -4.89
N VAL A 130 -7.92 -23.80 -3.79
CA VAL A 130 -7.27 -23.05 -2.71
C VAL A 130 -5.88 -23.59 -2.45
N LEU A 131 -4.94 -22.66 -2.24
CA LEU A 131 -3.60 -22.89 -1.77
C LEU A 131 -3.42 -22.12 -0.46
N ASP A 132 -3.00 -22.81 0.60
CA ASP A 132 -2.80 -22.23 1.93
C ASP A 132 -1.48 -22.78 2.49
N GLU A 133 -0.43 -21.98 2.35
CA GLU A 133 0.93 -22.33 2.73
C GLU A 133 1.51 -21.30 3.70
N LYS A 134 2.71 -21.58 4.21
CA LYS A 134 3.38 -20.76 5.23
C LYS A 134 3.65 -19.32 4.80
N GLU A 135 3.85 -19.06 3.52
CA GLU A 135 4.21 -17.71 3.03
C GLU A 135 3.34 -17.22 1.88
N LEU A 136 2.39 -18.05 1.44
CA LEU A 136 1.58 -17.81 0.26
C LEU A 136 0.18 -18.37 0.47
N PHE A 137 -0.80 -17.53 0.20
CA PHE A 137 -2.19 -17.93 0.07
C PHE A 137 -2.63 -17.68 -1.37
N GLY A 138 -3.37 -18.61 -1.95
CA GLY A 138 -3.81 -18.55 -3.33
C GLY A 138 -5.24 -19.03 -3.50
N VAL A 139 -5.98 -18.36 -4.38
CA VAL A 139 -7.32 -18.77 -4.80
C VAL A 139 -7.37 -18.76 -6.32
N LYS A 140 -7.53 -19.94 -6.90
CA LYS A 140 -7.70 -20.16 -8.33
C LYS A 140 -9.17 -20.38 -8.63
N ARG A 141 -9.71 -19.72 -9.65
CA ARG A 141 -11.13 -19.80 -10.02
C ARG A 141 -11.29 -20.04 -11.51
N ASN A 142 -12.07 -21.06 -11.83
CA ASN A 142 -12.59 -21.31 -13.17
C ASN A 142 -14.03 -20.83 -13.20
N PHE A 143 -14.34 -19.86 -14.05
CA PHE A 143 -15.69 -19.34 -14.25
C PHE A 143 -16.22 -19.85 -15.59
N SER A 144 -17.38 -20.46 -15.60
CA SER A 144 -18.13 -20.77 -16.82
C SER A 144 -19.10 -19.64 -17.13
N ILE A 145 -19.17 -19.23 -18.39
CA ILE A 145 -20.07 -18.19 -18.88
C ILE A 145 -20.65 -18.60 -20.24
N ASN A 146 -21.92 -18.28 -20.49
CA ASN A 146 -22.54 -18.50 -21.79
C ASN A 146 -22.27 -17.31 -22.71
N VAL A 147 -21.55 -17.54 -23.80
CA VAL A 147 -21.29 -16.57 -24.86
C VAL A 147 -21.92 -17.10 -26.15
N ASN A 148 -22.90 -16.37 -26.70
CA ASN A 148 -23.61 -16.74 -27.93
C ASN A 148 -24.18 -18.18 -27.91
N GLY A 149 -24.64 -18.64 -26.74
CA GLY A 149 -25.21 -19.98 -26.56
C GLY A 149 -24.18 -21.11 -26.34
N SER A 150 -22.88 -20.81 -26.35
CA SER A 150 -21.83 -21.76 -25.99
C SER A 150 -21.28 -21.46 -24.60
N GLU A 151 -21.05 -22.50 -23.79
CA GLU A 151 -20.37 -22.36 -22.51
C GLU A 151 -18.86 -22.21 -22.75
N VAL A 152 -18.29 -21.14 -22.20
CA VAL A 152 -16.87 -20.82 -22.27
C VAL A 152 -16.32 -20.67 -20.86
N THR A 153 -15.10 -21.15 -20.63
CA THR A 153 -14.44 -21.09 -19.32
C THR A 153 -13.32 -20.06 -19.31
N THR A 154 -13.26 -19.24 -18.26
CA THR A 154 -12.10 -18.38 -17.96
C THR A 154 -11.48 -18.77 -16.63
N THR A 155 -10.16 -18.70 -16.54
CA THR A 155 -9.41 -19.04 -15.33
C THR A 155 -8.63 -17.84 -14.86
N THR A 156 -8.74 -17.55 -13.57
CA THR A 156 -8.00 -16.47 -12.89
C THR A 156 -7.48 -16.95 -11.55
N THR A 157 -6.35 -16.41 -11.14
CA THR A 157 -5.70 -16.73 -9.88
C THR A 157 -5.42 -15.46 -9.08
N THR A 158 -5.78 -15.47 -7.80
CA THR A 158 -5.43 -14.43 -6.83
C THR A 158 -4.42 -14.99 -5.85
N LEU A 159 -3.30 -14.30 -5.67
CA LEU A 159 -2.25 -14.65 -4.71
C LEU A 159 -2.11 -13.56 -3.66
N ILE A 160 -1.83 -13.96 -2.42
CA ILE A 160 -1.55 -13.09 -1.29
C ILE A 160 -0.28 -13.61 -0.63
N HIS A 161 0.74 -12.77 -0.59
CA HIS A 161 2.05 -13.11 -0.06
C HIS A 161 2.17 -12.65 1.41
N SER A 162 3.05 -13.30 2.17
CA SER A 162 3.36 -12.93 3.56
C SER A 162 3.84 -11.49 3.75
N ASN A 163 4.48 -10.91 2.73
CA ASN A 163 4.90 -9.51 2.73
C ASN A 163 3.77 -8.51 2.44
N GLY A 164 2.52 -8.98 2.24
CA GLY A 164 1.35 -8.14 1.95
C GLY A 164 1.15 -7.81 0.48
N LYS A 165 2.00 -8.30 -0.42
CA LYS A 165 1.77 -8.20 -1.87
C LYS A 165 0.53 -9.02 -2.25
N VAL A 166 -0.33 -8.43 -3.06
CA VAL A 166 -1.50 -9.10 -3.66
C VAL A 166 -1.28 -9.17 -5.16
N SER A 167 -1.44 -10.35 -5.76
CA SER A 167 -1.27 -10.51 -7.20
C SER A 167 -2.52 -11.09 -7.84
N PHE A 168 -2.88 -10.59 -9.02
CA PHE A 168 -3.86 -11.21 -9.91
C PHE A 168 -3.14 -11.74 -11.14
N TYR A 169 -3.35 -13.01 -11.44
CA TYR A 169 -2.89 -13.63 -12.65
C TYR A 169 -4.09 -14.08 -13.47
N TYR A 170 -4.10 -13.71 -14.75
CA TYR A 170 -5.15 -14.10 -15.68
C TYR A 170 -4.66 -15.31 -16.47
N ASP A 171 -4.86 -16.51 -15.93
CA ASP A 171 -4.38 -17.75 -16.50
C ASP A 171 -4.89 -17.96 -17.94
N TYR A 172 -6.20 -17.85 -18.13
CA TYR A 172 -6.84 -18.08 -19.41
C TYR A 172 -8.11 -17.24 -19.55
N ILE A 173 -8.10 -16.33 -20.50
CA ILE A 173 -9.23 -15.52 -20.95
C ILE A 173 -9.43 -15.79 -22.44
N PRO A 174 -10.50 -16.51 -22.82
CA PRO A 174 -10.92 -16.69 -24.21
C PRO A 174 -11.07 -15.36 -24.95
N LYS A 175 -10.86 -15.36 -26.27
CA LYS A 175 -10.91 -14.13 -27.09
C LYS A 175 -12.32 -13.54 -27.18
N GLU A 176 -13.33 -14.38 -26.99
CA GLU A 176 -14.75 -14.05 -27.01
C GLU A 176 -15.18 -13.27 -25.76
N ILE A 177 -14.36 -13.28 -24.71
CA ILE A 177 -14.61 -12.57 -23.46
C ILE A 177 -13.81 -11.27 -23.46
N GLU A 178 -14.54 -10.15 -23.47
CA GLU A 178 -13.91 -8.84 -23.27
C GLU A 178 -13.44 -8.67 -21.83
N GLY A 179 -12.26 -8.06 -21.64
CA GLY A 179 -11.73 -7.74 -20.31
C GLY A 179 -12.65 -6.85 -19.46
N SER A 180 -13.57 -6.10 -20.09
CA SER A 180 -14.61 -5.27 -19.43
C SER A 180 -15.64 -6.09 -18.63
N GLN A 181 -15.78 -7.38 -18.96
CA GLN A 181 -16.64 -8.32 -18.25
C GLN A 181 -15.99 -8.83 -16.97
N LEU A 182 -14.65 -8.84 -16.90
CA LEU A 182 -13.92 -9.15 -15.69
C LEU A 182 -13.77 -7.90 -14.81
N LYS A 183 -13.90 -8.10 -13.49
CA LYS A 183 -13.62 -7.09 -12.47
C LYS A 183 -12.59 -7.66 -11.50
N SER A 184 -11.44 -7.04 -11.48
CA SER A 184 -10.35 -7.36 -10.56
C SER A 184 -9.90 -6.07 -9.89
N GLU A 185 -9.97 -6.03 -8.56
CA GLU A 185 -9.71 -4.83 -7.79
C GLU A 185 -9.43 -5.15 -6.32
N ILE A 186 -8.66 -4.29 -5.69
CA ILE A 186 -8.58 -4.24 -4.23
C ILE A 186 -9.48 -3.12 -3.72
N PHE A 187 -10.33 -3.46 -2.76
CA PHE A 187 -11.31 -2.55 -2.19
C PHE A 187 -10.84 -2.09 -0.81
N GLY A 188 -11.03 -0.81 -0.51
CA GLY A 188 -10.59 -0.14 0.70
C GLY A 188 -11.61 0.89 1.19
N GLN A 189 -11.35 1.48 2.36
CA GLN A 189 -12.04 2.71 2.76
C GLN A 189 -11.00 3.71 3.20
N LEU A 190 -11.18 4.95 2.77
CA LEU A 190 -10.34 6.09 3.07
C LEU A 190 -11.18 7.13 3.77
N SER A 191 -10.64 7.80 4.78
CA SER A 191 -11.31 8.97 5.38
C SER A 191 -10.86 10.23 4.63
N CYS A 192 -11.77 10.81 3.86
CA CYS A 192 -11.62 12.06 3.14
C CYS A 192 -12.38 13.16 3.90
N LYS A 193 -11.69 14.13 4.51
CA LYS A 193 -12.32 15.23 5.27
C LYS A 193 -13.33 14.76 6.34
N GLY A 194 -13.04 13.64 7.00
CA GLY A 194 -13.94 13.03 7.99
C GLY A 194 -15.09 12.20 7.40
N VAL A 195 -15.26 12.18 6.08
CA VAL A 195 -16.19 11.28 5.39
C VAL A 195 -15.44 10.01 5.00
N VAL A 196 -15.95 8.86 5.47
CA VAL A 196 -15.42 7.56 5.05
C VAL A 196 -15.94 7.27 3.64
N THR A 197 -15.02 7.28 2.67
CA THR A 197 -15.29 6.96 1.27
C THR A 197 -14.75 5.57 0.95
N ASN A 198 -15.55 4.76 0.27
CA ASN A 198 -15.07 3.52 -0.32
C ASN A 198 -14.09 3.85 -1.44
N HIS A 199 -12.97 3.14 -1.47
CA HIS A 199 -11.91 3.34 -2.45
C HIS A 199 -11.65 2.03 -3.18
N GLU A 200 -11.63 2.10 -4.50
CA GLU A 200 -11.39 0.97 -5.39
C GLU A 200 -10.11 1.23 -6.15
N ILE A 201 -9.23 0.23 -6.20
CA ILE A 201 -8.07 0.24 -7.10
C ILE A 201 -8.34 -0.83 -8.16
N PRO A 202 -8.99 -0.46 -9.29
CA PRO A 202 -9.35 -1.40 -10.33
C PRO A 202 -8.16 -1.70 -11.23
N VAL A 203 -8.07 -2.95 -11.69
CA VAL A 203 -7.23 -3.29 -12.84
C VAL A 203 -7.90 -2.72 -14.09
N PRO A 204 -7.22 -1.91 -14.91
CA PRO A 204 -7.84 -1.35 -16.10
C PRO A 204 -8.15 -2.47 -17.11
N ALA A 205 -9.38 -2.49 -17.63
CA ALA A 205 -9.90 -3.59 -18.45
C ALA A 205 -9.01 -3.95 -19.66
N LYS A 206 -8.32 -2.97 -20.27
CA LYS A 206 -7.41 -3.21 -21.41
C LYS A 206 -6.24 -4.16 -21.09
N TRP A 207 -5.90 -4.27 -19.80
CA TRP A 207 -4.83 -5.14 -19.29
C TRP A 207 -5.33 -6.53 -18.89
N ILE A 208 -6.64 -6.75 -18.78
CA ILE A 208 -7.20 -8.05 -18.37
C ILE A 208 -7.21 -9.00 -19.57
N LYS A 209 -6.07 -9.69 -19.77
CA LYS A 209 -5.82 -10.64 -20.87
C LYS A 209 -5.01 -11.83 -20.36
N SER A 210 -5.16 -12.99 -21.01
CA SER A 210 -4.36 -14.20 -20.72
C SER A 210 -2.87 -13.90 -20.60
N GLY A 211 -2.23 -14.50 -19.60
CA GLY A 211 -0.80 -14.33 -19.32
C GLY A 211 -0.44 -12.93 -18.79
N THR A 212 -1.41 -12.18 -18.24
CA THR A 212 -1.12 -10.90 -17.57
C THR A 212 -1.04 -11.11 -16.07
N LEU A 213 0.04 -10.60 -15.47
CA LEU A 213 0.25 -10.53 -14.03
C LEU A 213 0.08 -9.08 -13.57
N VAL A 214 -0.75 -8.89 -12.55
CA VAL A 214 -0.92 -7.63 -11.84
C VAL A 214 -0.44 -7.83 -10.42
N GLU A 215 0.39 -6.94 -9.92
CA GLU A 215 0.92 -6.97 -8.56
C GLU A 215 0.62 -5.65 -7.85
N PHE A 216 -0.03 -5.74 -6.70
CA PHE A 216 -0.24 -4.64 -5.77
C PHE A 216 0.75 -4.79 -4.61
N GLU A 217 1.60 -3.80 -4.43
CA GLU A 217 2.56 -3.75 -3.31
C GLU A 217 2.29 -2.52 -2.46
N ALA A 218 2.20 -2.70 -1.14
CA ALA A 218 1.95 -1.60 -0.21
C ALA A 218 3.07 -0.55 -0.29
N ILE A 219 2.68 0.71 -0.41
CA ILE A 219 3.60 1.86 -0.31
C ILE A 219 3.76 2.17 1.19
N GLY A 220 4.99 2.18 1.66
CA GLY A 220 5.24 2.51 3.06
C GLY A 220 5.01 3.99 3.38
N GLU A 221 4.72 4.27 4.64
CA GLU A 221 4.29 5.58 5.15
C GLU A 221 5.47 6.54 5.42
N ILE A 222 6.68 6.03 5.58
CA ILE A 222 7.86 6.80 5.99
C ILE A 222 8.38 7.64 4.83
N CYS A 223 8.55 7.07 3.64
CA CYS A 223 9.07 7.84 2.49
C CYS A 223 7.96 8.70 1.85
N SER A 224 6.72 8.23 1.86
CA SER A 224 5.60 8.92 1.21
C SER A 224 5.25 10.29 1.83
N GLN A 225 5.77 10.61 3.00
CA GLN A 225 5.62 11.94 3.62
C GLN A 225 6.48 13.04 2.97
N TYR A 226 7.49 12.68 2.18
CA TYR A 226 8.42 13.63 1.55
C TYR A 226 7.93 14.01 0.16
N ASN A 227 7.81 15.32 -0.09
CA ASN A 227 7.24 15.89 -1.31
C ASN A 227 8.29 16.55 -2.24
N THR A 228 9.58 16.44 -1.91
CA THR A 228 10.66 16.88 -2.80
C THR A 228 11.69 15.78 -2.97
N LYS A 229 12.38 15.77 -4.11
CA LYS A 229 13.46 14.83 -4.42
C LYS A 229 14.57 14.85 -3.36
N GLU A 230 15.00 16.04 -2.95
CA GLU A 230 16.10 16.20 -2.00
C GLU A 230 15.72 15.71 -0.61
N THR A 231 14.47 15.92 -0.18
CA THR A 231 13.99 15.44 1.12
C THR A 231 13.75 13.93 1.10
N CYS A 232 13.20 13.40 0.00
CA CYS A 232 13.03 11.97 -0.23
C CYS A 232 14.36 11.21 -0.14
N LEU A 233 15.38 11.65 -0.90
CA LEU A 233 16.67 10.94 -0.95
C LEU A 233 17.41 11.00 0.39
N ARG A 234 17.35 12.15 1.10
CA ARG A 234 17.97 12.31 2.43
C ARG A 234 17.32 11.48 3.52
N ALA A 235 16.08 11.04 3.32
CA ALA A 235 15.37 10.20 4.29
C ALA A 235 15.79 8.73 4.23
N THR A 236 16.62 8.35 3.26
CA THR A 236 17.17 7.00 3.19
C THR A 236 18.04 6.71 4.41
N THR A 237 17.75 5.59 5.06
CA THR A 237 18.51 5.04 6.18
C THR A 237 18.98 3.63 5.81
N SER A 238 19.81 3.03 6.67
CA SER A 238 20.23 1.62 6.54
C SER A 238 19.07 0.62 6.47
N LYS A 239 17.89 0.98 7.02
CA LYS A 239 16.71 0.11 7.06
C LYS A 239 15.62 0.46 6.06
N THR A 240 15.58 1.72 5.64
CA THR A 240 14.50 2.24 4.80
C THR A 240 15.12 3.00 3.66
N ILE A 241 14.95 2.48 2.44
CA ILE A 241 15.46 3.13 1.24
C ILE A 241 14.31 3.87 0.58
N CYS A 242 14.49 5.17 0.36
CA CYS A 242 13.52 6.02 -0.31
C CYS A 242 13.93 6.26 -1.78
N ILE A 243 12.98 6.08 -2.69
CA ILE A 243 13.14 6.30 -4.12
C ILE A 243 12.21 7.43 -4.55
N TRP A 244 12.75 8.40 -5.29
CA TRP A 244 11.97 9.45 -5.92
C TRP A 244 11.52 9.02 -7.32
N CYS A 245 10.23 9.16 -7.61
CA CYS A 245 9.62 8.88 -8.91
C CYS A 245 9.28 10.21 -9.58
N GLU A 246 10.15 10.66 -10.49
CA GLU A 246 10.12 12.02 -11.05
C GLU A 246 8.77 12.35 -11.71
N LYS A 247 8.26 11.46 -12.57
CA LYS A 247 6.95 11.64 -13.24
C LYS A 247 5.77 11.67 -12.27
N GLY A 248 5.87 10.92 -11.17
CA GLY A 248 4.83 10.87 -10.16
C GLY A 248 4.91 11.99 -9.13
N ASN A 249 6.04 12.73 -9.09
CA ASN A 249 6.38 13.65 -8.01
C ASN A 249 6.15 13.03 -6.62
N ALA A 250 6.51 11.76 -6.48
CA ALA A 250 6.22 10.95 -5.31
C ALA A 250 7.48 10.24 -4.80
N CYS A 251 7.58 10.12 -3.49
CA CYS A 251 8.62 9.38 -2.80
C CYS A 251 8.07 8.04 -2.31
N ILE A 252 8.71 6.93 -2.67
CA ILE A 252 8.26 5.58 -2.31
C ILE A 252 9.32 4.81 -1.53
N GLU A 253 8.87 3.86 -0.72
CA GLU A 253 9.75 2.94 0.01
C GLU A 253 10.16 1.74 -0.83
N SER A 254 11.42 1.34 -0.65
CA SER A 254 11.99 0.15 -1.25
C SER A 254 12.76 -0.68 -0.23
N ASN A 255 12.04 -1.25 0.73
CA ASN A 255 12.64 -2.04 1.81
C ASN A 255 13.03 -3.46 1.36
N ASN A 256 12.44 -3.97 0.27
CA ASN A 256 12.75 -5.30 -0.25
C ASN A 256 13.91 -5.24 -1.25
N GLN A 257 15.08 -5.73 -0.82
CA GLN A 257 16.32 -5.78 -1.61
C GLN A 257 16.11 -6.45 -2.98
N ASN A 258 15.31 -7.52 -3.05
CA ASN A 258 15.06 -8.27 -4.29
C ASN A 258 14.27 -7.44 -5.32
N THR A 259 13.53 -6.43 -4.87
CA THR A 259 12.71 -5.58 -5.75
C THR A 259 13.30 -4.18 -5.92
N HIS A 260 14.37 -3.84 -5.20
CA HIS A 260 14.90 -2.48 -5.15
C HIS A 260 15.30 -1.98 -6.54
N GLY A 261 16.12 -2.75 -7.27
CA GLY A 261 16.51 -2.39 -8.63
C GLY A 261 15.32 -2.22 -9.58
N LEU A 262 14.29 -3.08 -9.45
CA LEU A 262 13.07 -2.97 -10.26
C LEU A 262 12.29 -1.69 -9.94
N LYS A 263 12.09 -1.35 -8.66
CA LYS A 263 11.41 -0.11 -8.26
C LYS A 263 12.16 1.14 -8.70
N VAL A 264 13.49 1.13 -8.57
CA VAL A 264 14.34 2.23 -9.05
C VAL A 264 14.14 2.42 -10.55
N ASN A 265 14.19 1.33 -11.33
CA ASN A 265 14.00 1.38 -12.77
C ASN A 265 12.59 1.87 -13.13
N ASP A 266 11.54 1.36 -12.47
CA ASP A 266 10.15 1.76 -12.69
C ASP A 266 9.91 3.26 -12.49
N CYS A 267 10.59 3.85 -11.49
CA CYS A 267 10.48 5.27 -11.17
C CYS A 267 11.37 6.18 -12.00
N ARG A 268 12.49 5.66 -12.52
CA ARG A 268 13.48 6.42 -13.28
C ARG A 268 13.25 6.44 -14.79
N VAL A 269 12.18 5.84 -15.33
CA VAL A 269 12.07 5.68 -16.80
C VAL A 269 12.03 7.03 -17.53
N GLU A 270 13.22 7.44 -17.97
CA GLU A 270 13.55 8.51 -18.87
C GLU A 270 14.12 7.92 -20.17
N LYS A 271 13.43 8.24 -21.27
CA LYS A 271 13.76 8.14 -22.70
C LYS A 271 14.09 6.79 -23.35
N ASN A 272 13.09 6.34 -24.12
CA ASN A 272 13.13 5.84 -25.50
C ASN A 272 14.51 5.51 -26.09
N SER A 273 14.58 4.28 -26.57
CA SER A 273 15.48 3.78 -27.60
C SER A 273 15.41 4.62 -28.88
N ASP A 274 16.14 5.73 -28.92
CA ASP A 274 16.54 6.38 -30.18
C ASP A 274 17.91 5.82 -30.60
N VAL A 275 17.96 4.52 -30.90
CA VAL A 275 18.99 3.97 -31.78
C VAL A 275 18.26 3.26 -32.90
N TYR A 276 17.85 4.09 -33.85
CA TYR A 276 17.41 3.69 -35.19
C TYR A 276 18.52 2.92 -35.91
N ASP A 277 18.09 1.87 -36.60
CA ASP A 277 18.65 1.22 -37.78
C ASP A 277 20.14 0.84 -37.82
N LEU A 278 20.41 -0.47 -37.75
CA LEU A 278 21.15 -1.15 -38.82
C LEU A 278 21.01 -2.68 -38.70
N ASN A 279 20.43 -3.25 -39.75
CA ASN A 279 20.44 -4.67 -40.09
C ASN A 279 21.75 -5.37 -39.68
N SER A 280 21.64 -6.32 -38.77
CA SER A 280 22.57 -7.45 -38.70
C SER A 280 21.82 -8.65 -38.15
N SER A 281 21.38 -9.52 -39.06
CA SER A 281 20.97 -10.86 -38.68
C SER A 281 22.20 -11.56 -38.08
N THR A 282 22.20 -11.79 -36.78
CA THR A 282 23.12 -12.78 -36.21
C THR A 282 22.44 -13.46 -35.03
N THR A 283 21.97 -14.67 -35.34
CA THR A 283 21.73 -15.82 -34.48
C THR A 283 21.94 -15.57 -32.99
N MET A 284 20.84 -15.55 -32.23
CA MET A 284 20.83 -15.57 -30.76
C MET A 284 21.57 -16.81 -30.24
N LYS A 285 22.89 -16.70 -30.04
CA LYS A 285 23.59 -17.55 -29.08
C LYS A 285 23.45 -16.91 -27.71
N HIS A 286 22.66 -17.60 -26.89
CA HIS A 286 22.53 -17.45 -25.46
C HIS A 286 23.93 -17.32 -24.83
N SER A 287 24.32 -16.07 -24.55
CA SER A 287 25.49 -15.78 -23.71
C SER A 287 24.92 -15.26 -22.39
N GLU A 288 24.93 -16.15 -21.40
CA GLU A 288 24.83 -15.78 -19.99
C GLU A 288 25.96 -14.80 -19.70
N LYS A 289 25.62 -13.51 -19.74
CA LYS A 289 26.50 -12.46 -19.28
C LYS A 289 26.40 -12.45 -17.77
N THR A 290 27.13 -13.37 -17.14
CA THR A 290 27.42 -13.35 -15.70
C THR A 290 27.94 -11.97 -15.37
N LEU A 291 27.08 -11.18 -14.75
CA LEU A 291 27.35 -9.84 -14.29
C LEU A 291 28.39 -9.98 -13.16
N ARG A 292 29.68 -9.99 -13.52
CA ARG A 292 30.79 -9.77 -12.58
C ARG A 292 30.63 -8.36 -12.04
N ILE A 293 29.76 -8.21 -11.05
CA ILE A 293 29.80 -7.10 -10.12
C ILE A 293 31.14 -7.23 -9.41
N THR A 294 31.93 -6.17 -9.53
CA THR A 294 33.28 -6.03 -9.01
C THR A 294 33.30 -6.31 -7.50
N GLU A 295 33.62 -7.55 -7.10
CA GLU A 295 33.81 -7.94 -5.69
C GLU A 295 34.98 -7.19 -5.01
N LEU A 296 35.80 -6.47 -5.77
CA LEU A 296 36.92 -5.67 -5.26
C LEU A 296 36.51 -4.41 -4.48
N GLN A 297 35.22 -4.01 -4.46
CA GLN A 297 34.74 -2.94 -3.57
C GLN A 297 33.95 -3.43 -2.34
N VAL A 298 33.73 -4.75 -2.20
CA VAL A 298 33.01 -5.31 -1.04
C VAL A 298 33.97 -5.61 0.13
N GLY A 299 35.24 -5.92 -0.16
CA GLY A 299 36.24 -6.26 0.85
C GLY A 299 36.54 -5.16 1.87
N GLU A 300 36.72 -3.91 1.44
CA GLU A 300 37.00 -2.80 2.36
C GLU A 300 35.76 -2.37 3.18
N ASN A 301 34.55 -2.54 2.63
CA ASN A 301 33.33 -2.15 3.34
C ASN A 301 32.93 -3.15 4.43
N LEU A 302 33.31 -4.43 4.30
CA LEU A 302 32.95 -5.46 5.28
C LEU A 302 33.66 -5.25 6.64
N MET A 303 34.90 -4.74 6.63
CA MET A 303 35.64 -4.48 7.88
C MET A 303 35.06 -3.28 8.65
N ASN A 304 34.68 -2.20 7.95
CA ASN A 304 34.01 -1.06 8.58
C ASN A 304 32.60 -1.38 9.07
N THR A 305 31.90 -2.33 8.41
CA THR A 305 30.54 -2.69 8.79
C THR A 305 30.50 -3.36 10.17
N THR A 306 31.53 -4.10 10.59
CA THR A 306 31.48 -4.83 11.88
C THR A 306 31.47 -3.87 13.08
N GLU A 307 32.25 -2.78 13.04
CA GLU A 307 32.18 -1.73 14.07
C GLU A 307 30.91 -0.87 13.98
N GLU A 308 30.36 -0.67 12.78
CA GLU A 308 29.13 0.09 12.60
C GLU A 308 27.88 -0.71 13.03
N THR A 309 27.91 -2.04 12.90
CA THR A 309 26.77 -2.91 13.27
C THR A 309 26.52 -2.88 14.78
N ASP A 310 27.58 -2.89 15.60
CA ASP A 310 27.45 -2.81 17.06
C ASP A 310 26.95 -1.44 17.53
N LYS A 311 27.38 -0.35 16.88
CA LYS A 311 26.81 0.99 17.13
C LYS A 311 25.36 1.09 16.65
N HIS A 312 25.02 0.46 15.53
CA HIS A 312 23.70 0.56 14.92
C HIS A 312 22.64 -0.30 15.63
N LEU A 313 23.01 -1.43 16.23
CA LEU A 313 22.11 -2.20 17.09
C LEU A 313 21.68 -1.37 18.32
N ASN A 314 22.62 -0.66 18.94
CA ASN A 314 22.31 0.25 20.05
C ASN A 314 21.47 1.46 19.59
N MET A 315 21.74 2.02 18.41
CA MET A 315 20.96 3.13 17.85
C MET A 315 19.54 2.71 17.42
N THR A 316 19.39 1.49 16.91
CA THR A 316 18.11 0.87 16.54
C THR A 316 17.20 0.67 17.75
N THR A 317 17.78 0.20 18.84
CA THR A 317 17.05 -0.03 20.09
C THR A 317 16.59 1.32 20.66
N ARG A 318 17.48 2.33 20.64
CA ARG A 318 17.13 3.73 20.96
C ARG A 318 16.04 4.33 20.07
N THR A 319 16.06 4.14 18.75
CA THR A 319 15.05 4.72 17.85
C THR A 319 13.69 4.04 18.00
N THR A 320 13.65 2.75 18.32
CA THR A 320 12.38 2.04 18.59
C THR A 320 11.79 2.48 19.93
N GLU A 321 12.63 2.69 20.95
CA GLU A 321 12.22 3.31 22.21
C GLU A 321 11.80 4.76 22.03
N GLU A 322 12.55 5.59 21.29
CA GLU A 322 12.23 6.99 21.02
C GLU A 322 10.89 7.12 20.27
N ASN A 323 10.57 6.22 19.33
CA ASN A 323 9.27 6.27 18.65
C ASN A 323 8.11 5.88 19.55
N LYS A 324 8.30 4.91 20.46
CA LYS A 324 7.31 4.61 21.52
C LYS A 324 7.19 5.77 22.51
N GLN A 325 8.32 6.39 22.87
CA GLN A 325 8.38 7.54 23.76
C GLN A 325 7.71 8.77 23.15
N HIS A 326 7.89 9.04 21.85
CA HIS A 326 7.26 10.15 21.14
C HIS A 326 5.74 9.98 21.08
N LYS A 327 5.24 8.77 20.83
CA LYS A 327 3.79 8.48 20.93
C LYS A 327 3.25 8.67 22.35
N SER A 328 4.01 8.26 23.37
CA SER A 328 3.63 8.44 24.78
C SER A 328 3.61 9.92 25.20
N HIS A 329 4.64 10.68 24.83
CA HIS A 329 4.74 12.11 25.12
C HIS A 329 3.63 12.91 24.42
N TRP A 330 3.24 12.51 23.21
CA TRP A 330 2.10 13.12 22.51
C TRP A 330 0.79 12.91 23.27
N TYR A 331 0.54 11.68 23.74
CA TYR A 331 -0.64 11.40 24.57
C TYR A 331 -0.62 12.20 25.87
N LEU A 332 0.54 12.30 26.52
CA LEU A 332 0.71 13.11 27.72
C LEU A 332 0.38 14.59 27.47
N TYR A 333 0.86 15.18 26.36
CA TYR A 333 0.61 16.57 26.03
C TYR A 333 -0.87 16.86 25.77
N VAL A 334 -1.56 15.97 25.03
CA VAL A 334 -3.01 16.08 24.78
C VAL A 334 -3.81 15.96 26.09
N VAL A 335 -3.44 15.00 26.95
CA VAL A 335 -4.08 14.83 28.26
C VAL A 335 -3.87 16.04 29.16
N ILE A 336 -2.66 16.61 29.21
CA ILE A 336 -2.36 17.81 29.98
C ILE A 336 -3.20 18.99 29.49
N LEU A 337 -3.33 19.19 28.17
CA LEU A 337 -4.16 20.28 27.62
C LEU A 337 -5.63 20.11 28.00
N LEU A 338 -6.16 18.89 27.90
CA LEU A 338 -7.54 18.58 28.29
C LEU A 338 -7.78 18.86 29.77
N VAL A 339 -6.86 18.40 30.63
CA VAL A 339 -6.93 18.64 32.08
C VAL A 339 -6.85 20.14 32.41
N ALA A 340 -5.92 20.88 31.79
CA ALA A 340 -5.81 22.32 31.97
C ALA A 340 -7.09 23.06 31.52
N SER A 341 -7.70 22.65 30.41
CA SER A 341 -8.97 23.23 29.94
C SER A 341 -10.12 22.98 30.93
N LEU A 342 -10.21 21.79 31.52
CA LEU A 342 -11.20 21.47 32.55
C LEU A 342 -11.00 22.32 33.80
N PHE A 343 -9.76 22.54 34.24
CA PHE A 343 -9.46 23.42 35.37
C PHE A 343 -9.89 24.87 35.12
N LEU A 344 -9.60 25.41 33.93
CA LEU A 344 -10.02 26.77 33.57
C LEU A 344 -11.54 26.91 33.55
N ILE A 345 -12.26 25.91 33.03
CA ILE A 345 -13.73 25.87 33.06
C ILE A 345 -14.24 25.82 34.51
N CYS A 346 -13.66 24.96 35.35
CA CYS A 346 -14.04 24.86 36.77
C CYS A 346 -13.82 26.18 37.52
N ILE A 347 -12.67 26.84 37.33
CA ILE A 347 -12.38 28.15 37.94
C ILE A 347 -13.37 29.20 37.43
N GLY A 348 -13.64 29.23 36.12
CA GLY A 348 -14.66 30.10 35.53
C GLY A 348 -16.04 29.91 36.16
N CYS A 349 -16.47 28.65 36.35
CA CYS A 349 -17.73 28.31 37.02
C CYS A 349 -17.78 28.77 38.48
N ILE A 350 -16.67 28.64 39.22
CA ILE A 350 -16.58 29.09 40.62
C ILE A 350 -16.69 30.61 40.69
N ILE A 351 -15.93 31.33 39.85
CA ILE A 351 -15.96 32.81 39.80
C ILE A 351 -17.36 33.29 39.39
N TRP A 352 -17.97 32.66 38.38
CA TRP A 352 -19.33 32.97 37.95
C TRP A 352 -20.34 32.79 39.10
N ARG A 353 -20.30 31.65 39.80
CA ARG A 353 -21.19 31.39 40.95
C ARG A 353 -20.97 32.40 42.07
N TRP A 354 -19.73 32.79 42.33
CA TRP A 354 -19.39 33.79 43.34
C TRP A 354 -19.95 35.18 42.99
N LEU A 355 -19.77 35.62 41.74
CA LEU A 355 -20.34 36.88 41.25
C LEU A 355 -21.87 36.88 41.29
N LEU A 356 -22.51 35.76 40.96
CA LEU A 356 -23.96 35.62 40.99
C LEU A 356 -24.53 35.74 42.42
N ARG A 357 -23.86 35.14 43.42
CA ARG A 357 -24.23 35.28 44.83
C ARG A 357 -24.08 36.72 45.32
N ARG A 358 -23.01 37.41 44.91
CA ARG A 358 -22.78 38.80 45.31
C ARG A 358 -23.87 39.73 44.78
N LYS A 359 -24.37 39.50 43.56
CA LYS A 359 -25.46 40.29 42.99
C LYS A 359 -26.77 40.15 43.78
N ARG A 360 -27.11 38.93 44.25
CA ARG A 360 -28.31 38.69 45.08
C ARG A 360 -28.23 39.27 46.50
N SER A 361 -27.05 39.61 46.99
CA SER A 361 -26.90 40.20 48.34
C SER A 361 -27.00 41.73 48.31
N ASN A 362 -26.98 42.33 47.13
CA ASN A 362 -27.06 43.78 46.92
C ASN A 362 -28.44 44.24 46.43
N GLU A 363 -29.32 43.30 46.09
CA GLU A 363 -30.78 43.48 46.01
C GLU A 363 -31.36 43.08 47.37
#